data_AF-A0A3N5LI39-F1
#
_entry.id   AF-A0A3N5LI39-F1
#
_cell.length_a   1.000
_cell.length_b   1.000
_cell.length_c   1.000
_cell.angle_alpha   90.00
_cell.angle_beta   90.00
_cell.angle_gamma   90.00
#
_symmetry.space_group_name_H-M   'P 1'
#
loop_
_entity.id
_entity.type
_entity.pdbx_description
1 polymer ?
#
loop_
_entity_poly.entity_id
_entity_poly.type
_entity_poly.pdbx_seq_one_letter_code
_entity_poly.pdbx_strand_id
1 'polypeptide(L)' 'MRTKLKILFSLLVVLIIILGFTVPVNLTGGWYQQFMPNLNNMPISDITFLDSLIGFAVTGNTTPYDTNYI' A
#
# COMPACT_ATOMS: atom_id res chain seq x y z
N MET A 1 6.15 7.86 -50.23
CA MET A 1 5.97 6.82 -49.18
C MET A 1 6.63 7.16 -47.84
N ARG A 2 7.89 7.64 -47.81
CA ARG A 2 8.62 7.91 -46.55
C ARG A 2 7.91 8.83 -45.55
N THR A 3 7.29 9.93 -45.99
CA THR A 3 6.62 10.88 -45.09
C THR A 3 5.33 10.31 -44.48
N LYS A 4 4.53 9.60 -45.28
CA LYS A 4 3.29 8.95 -44.81
C LYS A 4 3.59 7.85 -43.78
N LEU A 5 4.67 7.09 -43.98
CA LEU A 5 5.11 6.06 -43.03
C LEU A 5 5.56 6.66 -41.68
N LYS A 6 6.28 7.79 -41.69
CA LYS A 6 6.67 8.51 -40.48
C LYS A 6 5.46 9.02 -39.70
N ILE A 7 4.45 9.55 -40.40
CA ILE A 7 3.20 10.03 -39.79
C ILE A 7 2.45 8.85 -39.15
N LEU A 8 2.32 7.73 -39.86
CA LEU A 8 1.66 6.53 -39.34
C LEU A 8 2.36 6.00 -38.08
N PHE A 9 3.69 5.93 -38.09
CA PHE A 9 4.46 5.50 -36.94
C PHE A 9 4.33 6.46 -35.75
N SER A 10 4.33 7.76 -36.01
CA SER A 10 4.09 8.78 -34.98
C SER A 10 2.71 8.63 -34.33
N LEU A 11 1.67 8.42 -35.14
CA LEU A 11 0.31 8.18 -34.64
C LEU A 11 0.21 6.90 -33.81
N LEU A 12 0.89 5.83 -34.22
CA LEU A 12 0.94 4.58 -33.47
C LEU A 12 1.59 4.77 -32.09
N VAL A 13 2.70 5.49 -32.02
CA VAL A 13 3.39 5.78 -30.75
C VAL A 13 2.50 6.60 -29.82
N VAL A 14 1.85 7.65 -30.33
CA VAL A 14 0.92 8.47 -29.55
C VAL A 14 -0.25 7.65 -29.04
N LEU A 15 -0.82 6.77 -29.86
CA LEU A 15 -1.91 5.88 -29.46
C LEU A 15 -1.51 4.93 -28.34
N ILE A 16 -0.32 4.32 -28.42
CA ILE A 16 0.19 3.42 -27.37
C ILE A 16 0.39 4.16 -26.05
N ILE A 17 0.93 5.38 -26.10
CA ILE A 17 1.11 6.22 -24.91
C ILE A 17 -0.26 6.51 -24.29
N ILE A 18 -1.22 7.03 -25.06
CA ILE A 18 -2.56 7.35 -24.55
C ILE A 18 -3.21 6.11 -23.93
N LEU A 19 -3.18 4.97 -24.62
CA LEU A 19 -3.78 3.73 -24.12
C LEU A 19 -3.09 3.21 -22.84
N GLY A 20 -1.75 3.31 -22.75
CA GLY A 20 -1.00 2.93 -21.57
C GLY A 20 -1.31 3.78 -20.33
N PHE A 21 -1.61 5.07 -20.51
CA PHE A 21 -2.02 5.97 -19.43
C PHE A 21 -3.53 5.95 -19.13
N THR A 22 -4.36 5.38 -20.01
CA THR A 22 -5.80 5.18 -19.74
C THR A 22 -6.10 3.95 -18.88
N VAL A 23 -5.11 3.10 -18.62
CA VAL A 23 -5.27 2.03 -17.66
C VAL A 23 -5.45 2.66 -16.27
N PRO A 24 -6.56 2.40 -15.56
CA PRO A 24 -6.76 2.96 -14.24
C PRO A 24 -5.59 2.53 -13.34
N VAL A 25 -4.98 3.49 -12.66
CA VAL A 25 -3.84 3.28 -11.73
C VAL A 25 -4.20 2.27 -10.61
N ASN A 26 -5.48 1.95 -10.46
CA ASN A 26 -6.04 1.05 -9.46
C ASN A 26 -6.21 -0.38 -10.00
N LEU A 27 -5.17 -0.96 -10.62
CA LEU A 27 -5.19 -2.36 -11.08
C LEU A 27 -5.25 -3.38 -9.93
N THR A 28 -5.02 -2.96 -8.69
CA THR A 28 -5.02 -3.80 -7.50
C THR A 28 -6.13 -3.37 -6.54
N GLY A 29 -7.37 -3.69 -6.89
CA GLY A 29 -8.50 -3.55 -5.97
C GLY A 29 -8.31 -4.47 -4.76
N GLY A 30 -8.48 -3.93 -3.54
CA GLY A 30 -8.48 -4.70 -2.29
C GLY A 30 -7.37 -4.34 -1.30
N TRP A 31 -6.27 -3.74 -1.76
CA TRP A 31 -5.23 -3.21 -0.88
C TRP A 31 -5.60 -1.81 -0.42
N TYR A 32 -5.75 -1.63 0.89
CA TYR A 32 -5.93 -0.32 1.52
C TYR A 32 -4.81 -0.10 2.52
N GLN A 33 -4.43 1.16 2.72
CA GLN A 33 -3.51 1.53 3.78
C GLN A 33 -4.19 1.32 5.13
N GLN A 34 -3.64 0.44 5.96
CA GLN A 34 -4.08 0.27 7.33
C GLN A 34 -3.34 1.26 8.24
N PHE A 35 -4.08 2.14 8.90
CA PHE A 35 -3.53 3.02 9.93
C PHE A 35 -3.53 2.31 11.28
N MET A 36 -2.60 2.70 12.14
CA MET A 36 -2.56 2.24 13.52
C MET A 36 -3.90 2.57 14.23
N PRO A 37 -4.54 1.61 14.92
CA PRO A 37 -5.73 1.91 15.71
C PRO A 37 -5.40 2.87 16.86
N ASN A 38 -6.42 3.58 17.37
CA ASN A 38 -6.25 4.42 18.55
C ASN A 38 -5.90 3.56 19.78
N LEU A 39 -4.69 3.73 20.30
CA LEU A 39 -4.18 3.00 21.46
C LEU A 39 -4.43 3.72 22.80
N ASN A 40 -5.19 4.82 22.84
CA ASN A 40 -5.45 5.61 24.05
C ASN A 40 -4.15 6.01 24.81
N ASN A 41 -3.14 6.45 24.06
CA ASN A 41 -1.81 6.81 24.60
C ASN A 41 -1.05 5.66 25.28
N MET A 42 -1.47 4.40 25.11
CA MET A 42 -0.70 3.26 25.62
C MET A 42 0.52 2.96 24.72
N PRO A 43 1.70 2.69 25.30
CA PRO A 43 2.87 2.26 24.54
C PRO A 43 2.66 0.82 24.02
N ILE A 44 3.21 0.53 22.84
CA ILE A 44 3.25 -0.83 22.30
C ILE A 44 4.44 -1.56 22.96
N SER A 45 4.18 -2.74 23.52
CA SER A 45 5.23 -3.61 24.06
C SER A 45 5.68 -4.68 23.05
N ASP A 46 4.75 -5.20 22.24
CA ASP A 46 5.06 -6.23 21.24
C ASP A 46 4.06 -6.23 20.07
N ILE A 47 4.48 -6.76 18.92
CA ILE A 47 3.65 -6.91 17.71
C ILE A 47 3.91 -8.28 17.08
N THR A 48 2.85 -9.05 16.89
CA THR A 48 2.90 -10.35 16.19
C THR A 48 2.04 -10.31 14.93
N PHE A 49 2.59 -10.81 13.82
CA PHE A 49 1.89 -10.99 12.56
C PHE A 49 1.51 -12.46 12.38
N LEU A 50 0.22 -12.71 12.14
CA LEU A 50 -0.28 -14.04 11.78
C LEU A 50 -0.13 -14.27 10.27
N ASP A 51 -0.31 -13.20 9.48
CA ASP A 51 -0.06 -13.15 8.05
C ASP A 51 0.33 -11.71 7.62
N SER A 52 0.36 -11.44 6.31
CA SER A 52 0.75 -10.13 5.78
C SER A 52 -0.26 -9.00 6.02
N LEU A 53 -1.48 -9.31 6.47
CA LEU A 53 -2.60 -8.39 6.64
C LEU A 53 -3.18 -8.41 8.07
N ILE A 54 -2.93 -9.46 8.84
CA ILE A 54 -3.57 -9.72 10.13
C ILE A 54 -2.50 -9.99 11.20
N GLY A 55 -2.70 -9.38 12.36
CA GLY A 55 -1.84 -9.56 13.52
C GLY A 55 -2.48 -8.93 14.75
N PHE A 56 -1.72 -8.89 15.83
CA PHE A 56 -2.11 -8.23 17.06
C PHE A 56 -0.92 -7.47 17.66
N ALA A 57 -1.22 -6.35 18.30
CA ALA A 57 -0.26 -5.59 19.09
C ALA A 57 -0.62 -5.73 20.56
N VAL A 58 0.39 -5.94 21.40
CA VAL A 58 0.25 -5.94 22.86
C VAL A 58 0.63 -4.54 23.35
N THR A 59 -0.23 -3.95 24.17
CA THR A 59 0.04 -2.67 24.80
C THR A 59 0.60 -2.90 26.20
N GLY A 60 1.68 -2.18 26.53
CA GLY A 60 2.25 -2.20 27.87
C GLY A 60 1.40 -1.41 28.86
N ASN A 61 1.40 -1.84 30.12
CA ASN A 61 0.83 -1.06 31.22
C ASN A 61 1.75 0.13 31.52
N THR A 62 1.20 1.30 31.83
CA THR A 62 1.99 2.51 32.16
C THR A 62 2.50 2.51 33.60
N THR A 63 2.28 1.43 34.34
CA THR A 63 2.69 1.27 35.73
C THR A 63 4.16 0.82 35.80
N PRO A 64 5.06 1.61 36.43
CA PRO A 64 6.50 1.31 36.47
C PRO A 64 6.91 0.06 37.28
N TYR A 65 5.94 -0.73 37.77
CA TYR A 65 6.18 -1.90 38.63
C TYR A 65 5.37 -3.14 38.24
N ASP A 66 4.85 -3.19 37.01
CA ASP A 66 4.17 -4.39 36.54
C ASP A 66 5.19 -5.44 36.10
N THR A 67 5.69 -6.22 37.06
CA THR A 67 6.51 -7.42 36.81
C THR A 67 5.65 -8.65 36.61
N ASN A 68 4.35 -8.50 36.28
CA ASN A 68 3.52 -9.65 35.98
C ASN A 68 4.06 -10.33 34.72
N TYR A 69 4.80 -11.39 34.99
CA TYR A 69 5.23 -12.40 34.04
C TYR A 69 4.06 -12.70 33.11
N ILE A 70 4.38 -12.66 31.81
CA ILE A 70 3.53 -13.09 30.71
C ILE A 70 3.11 -14.54 30.92
#